data_AF-A0A084SMJ6-F1
#
_entry.id   AF-A0A084SMJ6-F1
#
_cell.length_a   1.000
_cell.length_b   1.000
_cell.length_c   1.000
_cell.angle_alpha   90.00
_cell.angle_beta   90.00
_cell.angle_gamma   90.00
#
_symmetry.space_group_name_H-M   'P 1'
#
loop_
_entity.id
_entity.type
_entity.pdbx_description
1 polymer ?
#
loop_
_entity_poly.entity_id
_entity_poly.type
_entity_poly.pdbx_seq_one_letter_code
_entity_poly.pdbx_strand_id
1 'polypeptide(L)'
;MANRVLHFGPEEVEHAAKDLPAALQKIVARALRQNPADRYPSADDMRYDLRDFLHARQGRPYGAKDAEAELSDILKEASDLRKLTAHPDVEKGVFPLPPDLKGDEPGGVH
;
A
#
# COMPACT_ATOMS: atom_id res chain seq x y z
N MET A 1 19.94 -14.61 -0.25
CA MET A 1 19.31 -13.27 -0.28
C MET A 1 18.91 -12.93 1.15
N ALA A 2 19.45 -11.87 1.73
CA ALA A 2 19.21 -11.52 3.13
C ALA A 2 17.82 -10.88 3.28
N ASN A 3 16.98 -11.49 4.11
CA ASN A 3 15.71 -10.93 4.56
C ASN A 3 16.03 -9.72 5.45
N ARG A 4 16.04 -8.50 4.88
CA ARG A 4 16.14 -7.27 5.67
C ARG A 4 14.80 -7.09 6.39
N VAL A 5 14.71 -7.67 7.58
CA VAL A 5 13.67 -7.30 8.54
C VAL A 5 13.84 -5.80 8.77
N LEU A 6 12.90 -5.01 8.27
CA LEU A 6 12.86 -3.58 8.55
C LEU A 6 12.58 -3.42 10.04
N HIS A 7 13.62 -3.11 10.81
CA HIS A 7 13.47 -2.74 12.20
C HIS A 7 13.02 -1.28 12.23
N PHE A 8 11.78 -1.04 12.66
CA PHE A 8 11.26 0.30 12.94
C PHE A 8 11.40 0.57 14.43
N GLY A 9 12.64 0.81 14.88
CA GLY A 9 12.89 1.31 16.21
C GLY A 9 12.53 2.79 16.32
N PRO A 10 12.50 3.35 17.55
CA PRO A 10 12.15 4.75 17.76
C PRO A 10 13.01 5.73 16.98
N GLU A 11 14.33 5.46 16.88
CA GLU A 11 15.28 6.31 16.17
C GLU A 11 15.08 6.26 14.65
N GLU A 12 14.82 5.08 14.08
CA GLU A 12 14.55 4.95 12.64
C GLU A 12 13.25 5.65 12.25
N VAL A 13 12.23 5.57 13.11
CA VAL A 13 10.95 6.26 12.90
C VAL A 13 11.13 7.77 12.98
N GLU A 14 11.88 8.27 13.97
CA GLU A 14 12.19 9.70 14.09
C GLU A 14 12.98 10.20 12.88
N HIS A 15 14.00 9.45 12.46
CA HIS A 15 14.81 9.81 11.29
C HIS A 15 13.97 9.85 10.00
N ALA A 16 13.10 8.85 9.79
CA ALA A 16 12.24 8.80 8.61
C ALA A 16 11.17 9.91 8.61
N ALA A 17 10.72 10.34 9.78
CA ALA A 17 9.67 11.35 9.93
C ALA A 17 10.20 12.78 10.04
N LYS A 18 11.52 13.00 10.07
CA LYS A 18 12.15 14.31 10.37
C LYS A 18 11.63 15.48 9.53
N ASP A 19 11.29 15.23 8.26
CA ASP A 19 10.85 16.26 7.31
C ASP A 19 9.32 16.44 7.29
N LEU A 20 8.59 15.63 8.06
CA LEU A 20 7.14 15.72 8.17
C LEU A 20 6.73 16.84 9.16
N PRO A 21 5.53 17.43 9.01
CA PRO A 21 4.99 18.33 10.02
C PRO A 21 4.87 17.64 11.39
N ALA A 22 5.13 18.37 12.48
CA ALA A 22 5.14 17.82 13.85
C ALA A 22 3.87 17.03 14.22
N ALA A 23 2.70 17.44 13.72
CA ALA A 23 1.45 16.71 13.93
C ALA A 23 1.47 15.34 13.25
N LEU A 24 1.98 15.26 12.02
CA LEU A 24 2.10 14.00 11.28
C LEU A 24 3.21 13.10 11.85
N GLN A 25 4.30 13.67 12.36
CA GLN A 25 5.34 12.92 13.09
C GLN A 25 4.75 12.16 14.28
N LYS A 26 3.85 12.79 15.06
CA LYS A 26 3.19 12.15 16.20
C LYS A 26 2.33 10.96 15.78
N ILE A 27 1.58 11.11 14.69
CA ILE A 27 0.74 10.02 14.14
C ILE A 27 1.61 8.85 13.72
N VAL A 28 2.69 9.10 12.97
CA VAL A 28 3.64 8.06 12.52
C VAL A 28 4.33 7.38 13.71
N ALA A 29 4.79 8.16 14.70
CA ALA A 29 5.43 7.63 15.90
C ALA A 29 4.50 6.73 16.73
N ARG A 30 3.21 7.05 16.80
CA ARG A 30 2.20 6.19 17.45
C ARG A 30 1.91 4.94 16.63
N ALA A 31 1.75 5.06 15.33
CA ALA A 31 1.47 3.93 14.44
C ALA A 31 2.60 2.87 14.45
N LEU A 32 3.86 3.32 14.59
CA LEU A 32 5.05 2.47 14.53
C LEU A 32 5.65 2.13 15.90
N ARG A 33 4.89 2.27 17.00
CA ARG A 33 5.37 1.83 18.32
C ARG A 33 5.76 0.36 18.32
N GLN A 34 6.88 0.04 18.95
CA GLN A 34 7.40 -1.33 19.02
C GLN A 34 6.39 -2.29 19.66
N ASN A 35 5.79 -1.89 20.77
CA ASN A 35 4.71 -2.62 21.43
C ASN A 35 3.37 -2.36 20.70
N PRO A 36 2.68 -3.40 20.19
CA PRO A 36 1.39 -3.25 19.54
C PRO A 36 0.30 -2.59 20.40
N ALA A 37 0.35 -2.77 21.72
CA ALA A 37 -0.63 -2.19 22.64
C ALA A 37 -0.54 -0.65 22.72
N ASP A 38 0.61 -0.07 22.36
CA ASP A 38 0.84 1.38 22.38
C ASP A 38 0.51 2.04 21.03
N ARG A 39 0.06 1.26 20.04
CA ARG A 39 -0.34 1.74 18.71
C ARG A 39 -1.78 2.25 18.71
N TYR A 40 -2.28 2.57 17.53
CA TYR A 40 -3.72 2.71 17.31
C TYR A 40 -4.41 1.35 17.49
N PRO A 41 -5.50 1.27 18.27
CA PRO A 41 -6.27 0.03 18.44
C PRO A 41 -6.83 -0.49 17.10
N SER A 42 -7.15 0.42 16.18
CA SER A 42 -7.61 0.11 14.84
C SER A 42 -7.10 1.11 13.80
N ALA A 43 -7.22 0.75 12.53
CA ALA A 43 -6.95 1.67 11.43
C ALA A 43 -7.95 2.86 11.39
N ASP A 44 -9.17 2.70 11.91
CA ASP A 44 -10.15 3.79 11.97
C ASP A 44 -9.71 4.87 12.97
N ASP A 45 -9.10 4.48 14.10
CA ASP A 45 -8.52 5.42 15.06
C ASP A 45 -7.41 6.27 14.43
N MET A 46 -6.53 5.64 13.64
CA MET A 46 -5.49 6.36 12.89
C MET A 46 -6.09 7.28 11.85
N ARG A 47 -7.19 6.87 11.20
CA ARG A 47 -7.90 7.66 10.20
C ARG A 47 -8.50 8.93 10.79
N TYR A 48 -9.01 8.92 12.03
CA TYR A 48 -9.49 10.15 12.68
C TYR A 48 -8.37 11.19 12.84
N ASP A 49 -7.22 10.78 13.40
CA ASP A 49 -6.08 11.69 13.57
C ASP A 49 -5.56 12.24 12.24
N LEU A 50 -5.54 11.42 11.19
CA LEU A 50 -5.16 11.86 9.84
C LEU A 50 -6.15 12.88 9.27
N ARG A 51 -7.46 12.68 9.47
CA ARG A 51 -8.48 13.65 9.03
C ARG A 51 -8.35 14.96 9.80
N ASP A 52 -8.15 14.91 11.11
CA ASP A 52 -7.96 16.11 11.92
C ASP A 52 -6.72 16.89 11.48
N PHE A 53 -5.62 16.19 11.18
CA PHE A 53 -4.42 16.80 10.59
C PHE A 53 -4.70 17.50 9.26
N LEU A 54 -5.46 16.87 8.36
CA LEU A 54 -5.83 17.45 7.06
C LEU A 54 -6.76 18.66 7.21
N HIS A 55 -7.68 18.63 8.17
CA HIS A 55 -8.58 19.74 8.47
C HIS A 55 -7.87 20.92 9.14
N ALA A 56 -6.81 20.68 9.91
CA ALA A 56 -6.05 21.71 10.60
C ALA A 56 -5.05 22.47 9.71
N ARG A 57 -4.72 21.97 8.51
CA ARG A 57 -3.84 22.69 7.56
C ARG A 57 -4.56 23.92 7.00
N GLN A 58 -3.90 25.07 7.07
CA GLN A 58 -4.35 26.28 6.37
C GLN A 58 -4.29 26.03 4.85
N GLY A 59 -5.45 25.93 4.21
CA GLY A 59 -5.61 25.55 2.80
C GLY A 59 -7.02 25.01 2.52
N ARG A 60 -7.28 24.54 1.30
CA ARG A 60 -8.54 23.82 0.99
C ARG A 60 -8.50 22.48 1.72
N PRO A 61 -9.44 22.19 2.64
CA PRO A 61 -9.42 20.96 3.40
C PRO A 61 -9.62 19.77 2.47
N TYR A 62 -8.72 18.79 2.52
CA TYR A 62 -8.88 17.52 1.81
C TYR A 62 -10.13 16.82 2.34
N GLY A 63 -11.14 16.67 1.48
CA GLY A 63 -12.46 16.17 1.85
C GLY A 63 -12.87 14.91 1.09
N ALA A 64 -14.07 14.41 1.38
CA ALA A 64 -14.63 13.23 0.71
C ALA A 64 -14.63 13.35 -0.82
N LYS A 65 -14.91 14.55 -1.34
CA LYS A 65 -14.89 14.82 -2.79
C LYS A 65 -13.49 14.74 -3.39
N ASP A 66 -12.47 15.13 -2.64
CA ASP A 66 -11.08 15.09 -3.12
C ASP A 66 -10.57 13.65 -3.09
N ALA A 67 -10.93 12.89 -2.06
CA ALA A 67 -10.67 11.45 -2.00
C ALA A 67 -11.36 10.66 -3.12
N GLU A 68 -12.60 11.00 -3.44
CA GLU A 68 -13.34 10.38 -4.55
C GLU A 68 -12.71 10.70 -5.92
N ALA A 69 -12.26 11.94 -6.11
CA ALA A 69 -11.57 12.35 -7.32
C ALA A 69 -10.23 11.60 -7.48
N GLU A 70 -9.40 11.55 -6.44
CA GLU A 70 -8.13 10.82 -6.48
C GLU A 70 -8.33 9.32 -6.69
N LEU A 71 -9.33 8.70 -6.05
CA LEU A 71 -9.64 7.29 -6.27
C LEU A 71 -10.07 7.03 -7.73
N SER A 72 -10.87 7.92 -8.30
CA SER A 72 -11.29 7.83 -9.70
C SER A 72 -10.10 7.91 -10.65
N ASP A 73 -9.14 8.80 -10.36
CA ASP A 73 -7.91 8.95 -11.15
C ASP A 73 -7.03 7.70 -11.07
N ILE A 74 -6.83 7.14 -9.87
CA ILE A 74 -6.07 5.90 -9.67
C ILE A 74 -6.71 4.72 -10.43
N LEU A 75 -8.04 4.57 -10.36
CA LEU A 75 -8.75 3.51 -11.05
C LEU A 75 -8.67 3.67 -12.59
N LYS A 76 -8.70 4.91 -13.07
CA LYS A 76 -8.54 5.21 -14.50
C LYS A 76 -7.13 4.86 -14.98
N GLU A 77 -6.09 5.27 -14.24
CA GLU A 77 -4.70 4.95 -14.54
C GLU A 77 -4.47 3.43 -14.59
N ALA A 78 -5.00 2.68 -13.61
CA ALA A 78 -4.95 1.22 -13.59
C ALA A 78 -5.68 0.58 -14.79
N SER A 79 -6.81 1.16 -15.23
CA SER A 79 -7.54 0.70 -16.41
C SER A 79 -6.74 0.93 -17.69
N ASP A 80 -6.11 2.09 -17.84
CA ASP A 80 -5.33 2.41 -19.03
C ASP A 80 -4.07 1.53 -19.13
N LEU A 81 -3.44 1.21 -18.00
CA LEU A 81 -2.36 0.22 -17.94
C LEU A 81 -2.82 -1.18 -18.42
N ARG A 82 -4.04 -1.58 -18.06
CA ARG A 82 -4.64 -2.85 -18.49
C ARG A 82 -4.99 -2.87 -19.98
N LYS A 83 -5.39 -1.72 -20.55
CA LYS A 83 -5.65 -1.60 -22.00
C LYS A 83 -4.36 -1.70 -22.80
N LEU A 84 -3.28 -1.05 -22.33
CA LEU A 84 -1.93 -1.17 -22.90
C LEU A 84 -1.46 -2.63 -23.00
N THR A 85 -1.69 -3.43 -21.95
CA THR A 85 -1.38 -4.87 -21.94
C THR A 85 -2.33 -5.74 -22.77
N ALA A 86 -3.47 -5.20 -23.21
CA ALA A 86 -4.45 -5.89 -24.05
C ALA A 86 -4.29 -5.61 -25.54
N HIS A 87 -3.33 -4.76 -25.94
CA HIS A 87 -2.98 -4.59 -27.35
C HIS A 87 -2.28 -5.86 -27.88
N PRO A 88 -2.64 -6.34 -29.09
CA PRO A 88 -2.15 -7.60 -29.65
C PRO A 88 -0.64 -7.60 -29.96
N ASP A 89 -0.02 -6.43 -29.95
CA ASP A 89 1.38 -6.14 -30.23
C ASP A 89 2.27 -6.14 -28.96
N VAL A 90 1.70 -6.35 -27.78
CA VAL A 90 2.45 -6.61 -26.54
C VAL A 90 2.59 -8.11 -26.35
N GLU A 91 3.77 -8.67 -26.67
CA GLU A 91 4.09 -10.05 -26.35
C GLU A 91 3.96 -10.26 -24.84
N LYS A 92 2.97 -11.07 -24.42
CA LYS A 92 2.96 -11.68 -23.09
C LYS A 92 4.27 -12.45 -22.96
N GLY A 93 5.19 -11.94 -22.14
CA GLY A 93 6.41 -12.66 -21.78
C GLY A 93 6.03 -14.07 -21.33
N VAL A 94 6.37 -15.05 -22.16
CA VAL A 94 6.15 -16.46 -21.84
C VAL A 94 7.09 -16.79 -20.69
N PHE A 95 6.53 -16.97 -19.49
CA PHE A 95 7.28 -17.61 -18.42
C PHE A 95 7.46 -19.07 -18.83
N PRO A 96 8.70 -19.57 -18.99
CA PRO A 96 8.91 -20.99 -19.20
C PRO A 96 8.40 -21.74 -17.97
N LEU A 97 7.46 -22.66 -18.19
CA LEU A 97 7.04 -23.60 -17.16
C LEU A 97 8.25 -24.43 -16.72
N PRO A 98 8.52 -24.57 -15.41
CA PRO A 98 9.50 -25.52 -14.91
C PRO A 98 9.16 -26.94 -15.41
N PRO A 99 10.16 -27.76 -15.78
CA PRO A 99 9.98 -29.09 -16.39
C PRO A 99 9.25 -30.12 -15.50
N ASP A 100 8.92 -29.75 -14.27
CA ASP A 100 8.45 -30.60 -13.18
C ASP A 100 6.93 -30.61 -12.96
N LEU A 101 6.15 -29.92 -13.80
CA LEU A 101 4.69 -30.10 -13.85
C LEU A 101 4.30 -31.04 -15.01
N LYS A 102 4.47 -32.34 -14.80
CA LYS A 102 3.77 -33.36 -15.60
C LYS A 102 2.28 -33.28 -15.28
N GLY A 103 1.46 -33.04 -16.30
CA GLY A 103 0.01 -33.20 -16.17
C GLY A 103 -0.30 -34.62 -15.71
N ASP A 104 -1.10 -34.74 -14.65
CA ASP A 104 -1.70 -36.00 -14.27
C ASP A 104 -2.52 -36.53 -15.46
N GLU A 105 -2.13 -37.69 -15.97
CA GLU A 105 -3.00 -38.49 -16.83
C GLU A 105 -4.13 -39.06 -15.98
N PRO A 106 -5.41 -38.91 -16.36
CA PRO A 106 -6.46 -39.72 -15.81
C PRO A 106 -6.49 -41.06 -16.58
N GLY A 107 -5.75 -42.05 -16.08
CA GLY A 107 -5.88 -43.44 -16.50
C GLY A 107 -6.98 -44.17 -15.71
N GLY A 108 -7.96 -44.76 -16.41
CA GLY A 108 -8.88 -45.82 -15.95
C GLY A 108 -9.85 -45.44 -14.81
N VAL A 109 -11.07 -45.96 -14.66
CA VAL A 109 -11.69 -47.22 -15.07
C VAL A 109 -13.21 -47.04 -14.93
N HIS A 110 -13.97 -47.42 -15.96
CA HIS A 110 -15.14 -48.32 -15.96
C HIS A 110 -16.01 -48.11 -17.20
#